data_AF-A0A356F410-F1
#
_entry.id   AF-A0A356F410-F1
#
_cell.length_a   1.000
_cell.length_b   1.000
_cell.length_c   1.000
_cell.angle_alpha   90.00
_cell.angle_beta   90.00
_cell.angle_gamma   90.00
#
_symmetry.space_group_name_H-M   'P 1'
#
loop_
_entity.id
_entity.type
_entity.pdbx_description
1 polymer ?
#
loop_
_entity_poly.entity_id
_entity_poly.type
_entity_poly.pdbx_seq_one_letter_code
_entity_poly.pdbx_strand_id
1 'polypeptide(L)'
;MEKPETELEVFSALSLLEYVRLMTAAHYINMGADSGAARFAISPEDFAKMDAEPLKTPLIGLSLNYKPDEKILEVTADEAFLHLYENKIMNEVARVFAVNYKNRYASRIMAENV
;
A
#
# COMPACT_ATOMS: atom_id res chain seq x y z
N MET A 1 -13.88 25.06 -17.20
CA MET A 1 -14.30 24.66 -15.84
C MET A 1 -13.79 23.26 -15.64
N GLU A 2 -12.75 23.11 -14.83
CA GLU A 2 -12.33 21.80 -14.34
C GLU A 2 -13.47 21.25 -13.49
N LYS A 3 -13.86 19.99 -13.74
CA LYS A 3 -14.84 19.33 -12.86
C LYS A 3 -14.22 19.25 -11.47
N PRO A 4 -14.93 19.64 -10.40
CA PRO A 4 -14.45 19.37 -9.05
C PRO A 4 -14.31 17.86 -8.91
N GLU A 5 -13.12 17.40 -8.55
CA GLU A 5 -12.90 16.01 -8.15
C GLU A 5 -13.94 15.71 -7.05
N THR A 6 -14.79 14.72 -7.27
CA THR A 6 -15.78 14.31 -6.26
C THR A 6 -15.04 13.85 -5.00
N GLU A 7 -15.64 13.92 -3.81
CA GLU A 7 -15.03 13.42 -2.57
C GLU A 7 -14.59 11.94 -2.66
N LEU A 8 -15.14 11.19 -3.63
CA LEU A 8 -14.75 9.82 -4.00
C LEU A 8 -13.45 9.74 -4.86
N GLU A 9 -13.02 10.83 -5.46
CA GLU A 9 -11.78 10.99 -6.25
C GLU A 9 -10.60 11.54 -5.43
N VAL A 10 -10.85 12.00 -4.20
CA VAL A 10 -9.78 12.46 -3.31
C VAL A 10 -8.98 11.26 -2.81
N PHE A 11 -7.78 11.10 -3.36
CA PHE A 11 -6.81 10.16 -2.85
C PHE A 11 -6.25 10.68 -1.53
N SER A 12 -6.97 10.38 -0.44
CA SER A 12 -6.60 10.78 0.91
C SER A 12 -5.35 10.04 1.37
N ALA A 13 -4.61 10.62 2.32
CA ALA A 13 -3.46 9.97 2.91
C ALA A 13 -3.82 8.63 3.57
N LEU A 14 -5.01 8.51 4.16
CA LEU A 14 -5.56 7.24 4.67
C LEU A 14 -5.71 6.18 3.57
N SER A 15 -6.24 6.56 2.40
CA SER A 15 -6.40 5.64 1.27
C SER A 15 -5.05 5.15 0.73
N LEU A 16 -4.02 5.99 0.76
CA LEU A 16 -2.63 5.62 0.43
C LEU A 16 -2.09 4.58 1.43
N LEU A 17 -2.27 4.80 2.73
CA LEU A 17 -1.83 3.88 3.78
C LEU A 17 -2.52 2.51 3.66
N GLU A 18 -3.83 2.50 3.43
CA GLU A 18 -4.60 1.27 3.22
C GLU A 18 -4.15 0.52 1.96
N TYR A 19 -3.87 1.24 0.87
CA TYR A 19 -3.35 0.63 -0.35
C TYR A 19 -2.00 -0.05 -0.10
N VAL A 20 -1.06 0.66 0.52
CA VAL A 20 0.25 0.09 0.87
C VAL A 20 0.09 -1.17 1.71
N ARG A 21 -0.80 -1.15 2.71
CA ARG A 21 -1.09 -2.31 3.56
C ARG A 21 -1.56 -3.51 2.75
N LEU A 22 -2.61 -3.32 1.95
CA LEU A 22 -3.27 -4.41 1.23
C LEU A 22 -2.37 -5.01 0.14
N MET A 23 -1.63 -4.16 -0.58
CA MET A 23 -0.70 -4.61 -1.60
C MET A 23 0.53 -5.30 -1.01
N THR A 24 1.01 -4.86 0.15
CA THR A 24 2.08 -5.53 0.89
C THR A 24 1.62 -6.92 1.37
N ALA A 25 0.40 -7.02 1.91
CA ALA A 25 -0.18 -8.32 2.25
C ALA A 25 -0.29 -9.23 1.02
N ALA A 26 -0.83 -8.73 -0.08
CA ALA A 26 -0.95 -9.49 -1.32
C ALA A 26 0.40 -9.98 -1.87
N HIS A 27 1.45 -9.14 -1.79
CA HIS A 27 2.82 -9.52 -2.16
C HIS A 27 3.28 -10.75 -1.39
N TYR A 28 3.26 -10.71 -0.06
CA TYR A 28 3.71 -11.84 0.78
C TYR A 28 2.82 -13.07 0.65
N ILE A 29 1.53 -12.89 0.45
CA ILE A 29 0.59 -13.99 0.18
C ILE A 29 0.90 -14.69 -1.15
N ASN A 30 1.29 -13.95 -2.18
CA ASN A 30 1.55 -14.49 -3.52
C ASN A 30 2.96 -15.05 -3.67
N MET A 31 3.95 -14.38 -3.08
CA MET A 31 5.37 -14.63 -3.30
C MET A 31 6.04 -15.37 -2.14
N GLY A 32 5.39 -15.44 -0.96
CA GLY A 32 5.94 -16.02 0.27
C GLY A 32 6.64 -14.99 1.15
N ALA A 33 6.85 -15.30 2.44
CA ALA A 33 7.45 -14.39 3.42
C ALA A 33 8.90 -13.99 3.06
N ASP A 34 9.63 -14.85 2.36
CA ASP A 34 11.03 -14.64 1.97
C ASP A 34 11.20 -13.84 0.67
N SER A 35 10.11 -13.27 0.11
CA SER A 35 10.10 -12.58 -1.19
C SER A 35 10.80 -11.21 -1.20
N GLY A 36 11.30 -10.76 -0.06
CA GLY A 36 11.87 -9.42 0.10
C GLY A 36 10.79 -8.36 0.34
N ALA A 37 11.08 -7.11 0.00
CA ALA A 37 10.18 -5.99 0.23
C ALA A 37 9.15 -5.83 -0.90
N ALA A 38 7.90 -5.50 -0.53
CA ALA A 38 6.94 -4.96 -1.49
C ALA A 38 7.42 -3.57 -1.95
N ARG A 39 7.38 -3.33 -3.26
CA ARG A 39 7.88 -2.09 -3.87
C ARG A 39 6.75 -1.27 -4.47
N PHE A 40 6.77 0.03 -4.22
CA PHE A 40 5.77 0.98 -4.69
C PHE A 40 6.45 2.17 -5.35
N ALA A 41 6.12 2.44 -6.61
CA ALA A 41 6.42 3.72 -7.25
C ALA A 41 5.48 4.79 -6.70
N ILE A 42 6.04 5.77 -5.98
CA ILE A 42 5.29 6.83 -5.29
C ILE A 42 6.05 8.16 -5.38
N SER A 43 5.33 9.24 -5.70
CA SER A 43 5.91 10.58 -5.79
C SER A 43 6.37 11.08 -4.39
N PRO A 44 7.38 11.98 -4.31
CA PRO A 44 7.78 12.56 -3.03
C PRO A 44 6.65 13.32 -2.33
N GLU A 45 5.75 13.95 -3.10
CA GLU A 45 4.60 14.68 -2.56
C GLU A 45 3.59 13.73 -1.92
N ASP A 46 3.27 12.62 -2.58
CA ASP A 46 2.33 11.62 -2.06
C ASP A 46 2.93 10.86 -0.88
N PHE A 47 4.24 10.57 -0.90
CA PHE A 47 4.93 10.02 0.26
C PHE A 47 4.87 10.99 1.44
N ALA A 48 5.14 12.28 1.24
CA ALA A 48 5.07 13.28 2.31
C ALA A 48 3.65 13.42 2.88
N LYS A 49 2.61 13.38 2.04
CA LYS A 49 1.20 13.37 2.49
C LYS A 49 0.89 12.14 3.33
N MET A 50 1.30 10.96 2.86
CA MET A 50 1.15 9.70 3.57
C MET A 50 1.92 9.72 4.91
N ASP A 51 3.12 10.28 4.92
CA ASP A 51 3.99 10.36 6.10
C ASP A 51 3.47 11.36 7.14
N ALA A 52 2.84 12.44 6.71
CA ALA A 52 2.22 13.43 7.59
C ALA A 52 0.89 12.98 8.21
N GLU A 53 0.27 11.90 7.74
CA GLU A 53 -1.02 11.40 8.26
C GLU A 53 -0.91 10.93 9.72
N PRO A 54 -1.62 11.55 10.68
CA PRO A 54 -1.56 11.15 12.09
C PRO A 54 -2.09 9.73 12.36
N LEU A 55 -3.06 9.26 11.58
CA LEU A 55 -3.67 7.95 11.77
C LEU A 55 -2.86 6.85 11.05
N LYS A 56 -1.81 6.39 11.71
CA LYS A 56 -0.87 5.36 11.19
C LYS A 56 -1.32 3.91 11.39
N THR A 57 -2.52 3.66 11.92
CA THR A 57 -3.03 2.30 12.20
C THR A 57 -2.85 1.32 11.04
N PRO A 58 -3.06 1.68 9.76
CA PRO A 58 -2.85 0.76 8.65
C PRO A 58 -1.40 0.28 8.49
N LEU A 59 -0.41 1.00 9.01
CA LEU A 59 1.02 0.66 8.93
C LEU A 59 1.53 -0.16 10.13
N ILE A 60 0.68 -0.48 11.11
CA ILE A 60 1.10 -1.34 12.22
C ILE A 60 1.60 -2.68 11.66
N GLY A 61 2.82 -3.06 12.06
CA GLY A 61 3.51 -4.25 11.59
C GLY A 61 4.22 -4.11 10.24
N LEU A 62 4.29 -2.89 9.69
CA LEU A 62 5.01 -2.58 8.46
C LEU A 62 6.19 -1.65 8.73
N SER A 63 7.32 -1.92 8.09
CA SER A 63 8.48 -1.03 8.05
C SER A 63 8.60 -0.41 6.67
N LEU A 64 8.73 0.91 6.61
CA LEU A 64 8.74 1.69 5.38
C LEU A 64 10.14 2.28 5.15
N ASN A 65 10.65 2.14 3.93
CA ASN A 65 11.91 2.71 3.49
C ASN A 65 11.71 3.44 2.16
N TYR A 66 11.63 4.78 2.20
CA TYR A 66 11.47 5.59 1.00
C TYR A 66 12.82 5.99 0.42
N LYS A 67 13.01 5.69 -0.87
CA LYS A 67 14.20 6.01 -1.68
C LYS A 67 13.85 7.18 -2.61
N PRO A 68 14.14 8.44 -2.21
CA PRO A 68 13.69 9.63 -2.94
C PRO A 68 14.29 9.74 -4.34
N ASP A 69 15.54 9.32 -4.53
CA ASP A 69 16.21 9.36 -5.83
C ASP A 69 15.57 8.41 -6.85
N GLU A 70 15.04 7.28 -6.37
CA GLU A 70 14.35 6.28 -7.19
C GLU A 70 12.83 6.53 -7.28
N LYS A 71 12.28 7.36 -6.38
CA LYS A 71 10.83 7.52 -6.15
C LYS A 71 10.14 6.18 -5.81
N ILE A 72 10.85 5.35 -5.03
CA ILE A 72 10.39 4.02 -4.63
C ILE A 72 10.21 3.96 -3.11
N LEU A 73 9.08 3.43 -2.67
CA LEU A 73 8.87 2.99 -1.30
C LEU A 73 9.01 1.47 -1.23
N GLU A 74 9.93 1.00 -0.39
CA GLU A 74 10.06 -0.40 0.00
C GLU A 74 9.35 -0.63 1.32
N VAL A 75 8.55 -1.69 1.39
CA VAL A 75 7.75 -2.03 2.57
C VAL A 75 7.98 -3.48 2.94
N THR A 76 8.36 -3.71 4.20
CA THR A 76 8.49 -5.06 4.77
C THR A 76 7.50 -5.28 5.89
N ALA A 77 7.03 -6.51 6.04
CA ALA A 77 6.11 -6.91 7.10
C ALA A 77 6.83 -7.64 8.24
N ASP A 78 6.41 -7.42 9.48
CA ASP A 78 6.82 -8.23 10.62
C ASP A 78 5.99 -9.53 10.73
N GLU A 79 6.41 -10.42 11.65
CA GLU A 79 5.74 -11.71 11.85
C GLU A 79 4.27 -11.56 12.27
N ALA A 80 3.95 -10.55 13.09
CA ALA A 80 2.59 -10.32 13.56
C ALA A 80 1.64 -9.90 12.42
N PHE A 81 2.14 -9.08 11.50
CA PHE A 81 1.43 -8.71 10.29
C PHE A 81 1.21 -9.92 9.40
N LEU A 82 2.24 -10.72 9.14
CA LEU A 82 2.12 -11.92 8.31
C LEU A 82 1.09 -12.90 8.89
N HIS A 83 1.13 -13.14 10.19
CA HIS A 83 0.20 -14.03 10.88
C HIS A 83 -1.27 -13.59 10.75
N LEU A 84 -1.54 -12.27 10.73
CA LEU A 84 -2.89 -11.74 10.50
C LEU A 84 -3.48 -12.21 9.16
N TYR A 85 -2.63 -12.37 8.13
CA TYR A 85 -3.03 -12.74 6.77
C TYR A 85 -2.90 -14.23 6.45
N GLU A 86 -2.46 -15.06 7.40
CA GLU A 86 -2.63 -16.52 7.36
C GLU A 86 -4.11 -16.91 7.46
N ASN A 87 -4.93 -16.04 8.05
CA ASN A 87 -6.38 -16.20 8.08
C ASN A 87 -6.97 -16.14 6.66
N LYS A 88 -7.68 -17.19 6.25
CA LYS A 88 -8.28 -17.33 4.91
C LYS A 88 -9.19 -16.15 4.49
N ILE A 89 -9.91 -15.55 5.44
CA ILE A 89 -10.79 -14.39 5.15
C ILE A 89 -9.94 -13.16 4.86
N MET A 90 -8.93 -12.89 5.69
CA MET A 90 -8.03 -11.74 5.50
C MET A 90 -7.20 -11.89 4.22
N ASN A 91 -6.83 -13.12 3.88
CA ASN A 91 -6.16 -13.46 2.63
C ASN A 91 -7.03 -13.10 1.42
N GLU A 92 -8.29 -13.54 1.42
CA GLU A 92 -9.25 -13.27 0.34
C GLU A 92 -9.55 -11.77 0.22
N VAL A 93 -9.75 -11.08 1.35
CA VAL A 93 -9.91 -9.62 1.38
C VAL A 93 -8.70 -8.93 0.74
N ALA A 94 -7.48 -9.30 1.12
CA ALA A 94 -6.27 -8.72 0.54
C ALA A 94 -6.20 -8.94 -0.98
N ARG A 95 -6.49 -10.16 -1.46
CA ARG A 95 -6.47 -10.49 -2.90
C ARG A 95 -7.51 -9.70 -3.70
N VAL A 96 -8.76 -9.66 -3.24
CA VAL A 96 -9.85 -8.97 -3.95
C VAL A 96 -9.65 -7.46 -3.94
N PHE A 97 -9.28 -6.89 -2.79
CA PHE A 97 -9.07 -5.45 -2.68
C PHE A 97 -7.81 -4.99 -3.43
N ALA A 98 -6.75 -5.81 -3.47
CA ALA A 98 -5.56 -5.50 -4.26
C ALA A 98 -5.90 -5.27 -5.74
N VAL A 99 -6.75 -6.11 -6.33
CA VAL A 99 -7.19 -5.95 -7.73
C VAL A 99 -7.99 -4.66 -7.91
N ASN A 100 -8.95 -4.40 -7.02
CA ASN A 100 -9.82 -3.22 -7.12
C ASN A 100 -9.04 -1.90 -6.92
N TYR A 101 -8.14 -1.86 -5.95
CA TYR A 101 -7.37 -0.66 -5.65
C TYR A 101 -6.24 -0.42 -6.65
N LYS A 102 -5.60 -1.49 -7.17
CA LYS A 102 -4.60 -1.35 -8.24
C LYS A 102 -5.17 -0.60 -9.43
N ASN A 103 -6.37 -0.96 -9.88
CA ASN A 103 -7.02 -0.29 -11.00
C ASN A 103 -7.42 1.15 -10.67
N ARG A 104 -7.81 1.43 -9.43
CA ARG A 104 -8.26 2.76 -9.00
C ARG A 104 -7.10 3.76 -8.85
N TYR A 105 -5.92 3.28 -8.45
CA TYR A 105 -4.82 4.17 -8.03
C TYR A 105 -3.54 4.02 -8.84
N ALA A 106 -3.54 3.21 -9.92
CA ALA A 106 -2.39 3.02 -10.81
C ALA A 106 -1.80 4.33 -11.37
N SER A 107 -2.60 5.40 -11.48
CA SER A 107 -2.13 6.72 -11.94
C SER A 107 -1.35 7.53 -10.88
N ARG A 108 -1.38 7.12 -9.60
CA ARG A 108 -0.74 7.84 -8.48
C ARG A 108 0.27 6.99 -7.70
N ILE A 109 -0.03 5.72 -7.46
CA ILE A 109 0.88 4.78 -6.80
C ILE A 109 0.79 3.39 -7.43
N MET A 110 1.92 2.87 -7.86
CA MET A 110 1.98 1.58 -8.56
C MET A 110 2.81 0.59 -7.74
N ALA A 111 2.19 -0.53 -7.35
CA ALA A 111 2.93 -1.63 -6.77
C ALA A 111 3.64 -2.40 -7.90
N GLU A 112 4.96 -2.58 -7.79
CA GLU A 112 5.79 -3.12 -8.87
C GLU A 112 5.76 -4.66 -8.93
N ASN A 113 5.59 -5.34 -7.78
CA ASN A 113 5.87 -6.78 -7.63
C ASN A 113 4.76 -7.55 -6.88
N VAL A 114 3.48 -7.35 -7.21
CA VAL A 114 2.33 -7.98 -6.52
C VAL A 114 1.64 -9.05 -7.36
#